data_AF-A0A6L4A7G1-F1
#
_entry.id   AF-A0A6L4A7G1-F1
#
_cell.length_a   1.000
_cell.length_b   1.000
_cell.length_c   1.000
_cell.angle_alpha   90.00
_cell.angle_beta   90.00
_cell.angle_gamma   90.00
#
_symmetry.space_group_name_H-M   'P 1'
#
loop_
_entity.id
_entity.type
_entity.pdbx_description
1 polymer ?
#
loop_
_entity_poly.entity_id
_entity_poly.type
_entity_poly.pdbx_seq_one_letter_code
_entity_poly.pdbx_strand_id
1 'polypeptide(L)'
;MKRTRFLYCLICLVVLMSPIFEARPSFAQGDGSPHAAIVAAIPTLINFAEQADTTYVGEVEGSYAYIAFVIQENYVVIYVCDSVGVSEWIRGEVVDGAINVATESGNVVIAATVSDGVVSGTVSLPTDDDGTPAVAHNFTTAVAVPGETGLARAEYEATISGWIVTENGIRGFRKRRADREHQE
;
A
#
# COMPACT_ATOMS: atom_id res chain seq x y z
N MET A 1 -0.14 -55.16 -57.01
CA MET A 1 -0.27 -55.17 -55.54
C MET A 1 -1.56 -54.47 -55.14
N LYS A 2 -2.25 -55.03 -54.14
CA LYS A 2 -3.70 -54.90 -53.90
C LYS A 2 -4.06 -53.59 -53.17
N ARG A 3 -5.14 -52.97 -53.64
CA ARG A 3 -5.91 -51.91 -52.97
C ARG A 3 -6.83 -52.57 -51.94
N THR A 4 -6.89 -52.05 -50.71
CA THR A 4 -7.94 -52.43 -49.74
C THR A 4 -8.46 -51.18 -49.04
N ARG A 5 -9.78 -50.98 -49.16
CA ARG A 5 -10.60 -49.94 -48.53
C ARG A 5 -11.12 -50.44 -47.18
N PHE A 6 -11.26 -49.55 -46.20
CA PHE A 6 -12.09 -49.63 -44.98
C PHE A 6 -12.35 -48.14 -44.64
N LEU A 7 -13.51 -47.49 -44.72
CA LEU A 7 -14.94 -47.78 -44.51
C LEU A 7 -15.33 -48.02 -43.03
N TYR A 8 -16.10 -47.04 -42.51
CA TYR A 8 -16.78 -46.93 -41.19
C TYR A 8 -15.83 -46.76 -39.97
N CYS A 9 -16.11 -45.94 -38.96
CA CYS A 9 -17.39 -45.68 -38.31
C CYS A 9 -17.43 -44.26 -37.73
N LEU A 10 -18.51 -43.57 -38.05
CA LEU A 10 -18.97 -42.30 -37.53
C LEU A 10 -19.44 -42.51 -36.07
N ILE A 11 -18.78 -41.89 -35.08
CA ILE A 11 -19.37 -41.65 -33.76
C ILE A 11 -19.08 -40.20 -33.38
N CYS A 12 -20.09 -39.36 -33.59
CA CYS A 12 -20.24 -38.07 -32.94
C CYS A 12 -20.36 -38.28 -31.42
N LEU A 13 -19.41 -37.78 -30.65
CA LEU A 13 -19.62 -37.51 -29.22
C LEU A 13 -19.30 -36.03 -28.98
N VAL A 14 -20.29 -35.18 -29.24
CA VAL A 14 -20.29 -33.78 -28.81
C VAL A 14 -20.58 -33.79 -27.31
N VAL A 15 -19.52 -33.82 -26.50
CA VAL A 15 -19.62 -33.58 -25.06
C VAL A 15 -19.85 -32.08 -24.89
N LEU A 16 -21.11 -31.72 -24.66
CA LEU A 16 -21.50 -30.40 -24.17
C LEU A 16 -20.94 -30.24 -22.74
N MET A 17 -19.71 -29.77 -22.61
CA MET A 17 -19.22 -29.23 -21.34
C MET A 17 -19.77 -27.82 -21.19
N SER A 18 -20.94 -27.73 -20.56
CA SER A 18 -21.43 -26.47 -20.03
C SER A 18 -20.42 -25.95 -18.99
N PRO A 19 -19.93 -24.71 -19.08
CA PRO A 19 -19.23 -24.12 -17.96
C PRO A 19 -20.25 -23.95 -16.82
N ILE A 20 -20.01 -24.64 -15.71
CA ILE A 20 -20.67 -24.33 -14.43
C ILE A 20 -20.14 -22.95 -14.06
N PHE A 21 -20.91 -21.92 -14.40
CA PHE A 21 -20.67 -20.56 -13.97
C PHE A 21 -21.08 -20.51 -12.49
N GLU A 22 -20.15 -20.83 -11.59
CA GLU A 22 -20.33 -20.58 -10.17
C GLU A 22 -20.55 -19.07 -9.99
N ALA A 23 -21.79 -18.72 -9.64
CA ALA A 23 -22.12 -17.36 -9.22
C ALA A 23 -21.26 -17.04 -7.99
N ARG A 24 -20.23 -16.23 -8.17
CA ARG A 24 -19.44 -15.68 -7.08
C ARG A 24 -20.39 -14.96 -6.11
N PRO A 25 -20.27 -15.16 -4.79
CA PRO A 25 -21.02 -14.38 -3.82
C PRO A 25 -20.71 -12.89 -4.04
N SER A 26 -21.74 -12.12 -4.38
CA SER A 26 -21.68 -10.66 -4.44
C SER A 26 -21.65 -10.15 -3.01
N PHE A 27 -20.47 -9.81 -2.50
CA PHE A 27 -20.35 -9.11 -1.23
C PHE A 27 -21.02 -7.73 -1.36
N ALA A 28 -21.95 -7.46 -0.46
CA ALA A 28 -22.70 -6.21 -0.40
C ALA A 28 -21.76 -5.03 -0.10
N GLN A 29 -21.81 -4.01 -0.95
CA GLN A 29 -20.97 -2.82 -0.94
C GLN A 29 -21.36 -1.86 0.19
N GLY A 30 -20.58 -1.81 1.26
CA GLY A 30 -20.41 -0.60 2.06
C GLY A 30 -19.38 0.27 1.35
N ASP A 31 -19.84 1.28 0.59
CA ASP A 31 -19.04 2.33 -0.08
C ASP A 31 -17.71 1.87 -0.76
N GLY A 32 -17.68 0.59 -1.16
CA GLY A 32 -16.52 -0.30 -1.07
C GLY A 32 -15.43 -0.14 -2.12
N SER A 33 -14.65 0.93 -2.03
CA SER A 33 -13.36 0.98 -2.73
C SER A 33 -12.35 0.04 -2.04
N PRO A 34 -11.55 -0.73 -2.80
CA PRO A 34 -10.49 -1.57 -2.24
C PRO A 34 -9.51 -0.80 -1.34
N HIS A 35 -9.20 0.46 -1.67
CA HIS A 35 -8.34 1.31 -0.83
C HIS A 35 -8.95 1.61 0.54
N ALA A 36 -10.27 1.82 0.62
CA ALA A 36 -10.93 2.02 1.90
C ALA A 36 -10.85 0.77 2.78
N ALA A 37 -10.97 -0.41 2.18
CA ALA A 37 -10.79 -1.68 2.88
C ALA A 37 -9.35 -1.85 3.39
N ILE A 38 -8.34 -1.50 2.58
CA ILE A 38 -6.93 -1.51 3.01
C ILE A 38 -6.74 -0.56 4.19
N VAL A 39 -7.19 0.69 4.07
CA VAL A 39 -7.09 1.67 5.17
C VAL A 39 -7.76 1.12 6.43
N ALA A 40 -8.95 0.52 6.31
CA ALA A 40 -9.68 -0.04 7.44
C ALA A 40 -8.90 -1.14 8.18
N ALA A 41 -8.14 -1.95 7.43
CA ALA A 41 -7.32 -3.04 7.94
C ALA A 41 -6.04 -2.56 8.66
N ILE A 42 -5.59 -1.32 8.43
CA ILE A 42 -4.42 -0.77 9.13
C ILE A 42 -4.77 -0.62 10.62
N PRO A 43 -3.95 -1.17 11.53
CA PRO A 43 -4.24 -1.15 12.96
C PRO A 43 -4.16 0.25 13.55
N THR A 44 -4.77 0.40 14.73
CA THR A 44 -4.51 1.57 15.57
C THR A 44 -3.26 1.37 16.41
N LEU A 45 -2.68 2.46 16.94
CA LEU A 45 -1.54 2.35 17.86
C LEU A 45 -1.84 1.50 19.10
N ILE A 46 -3.10 1.45 19.54
CA ILE A 46 -3.52 0.64 20.71
C ILE A 46 -3.50 -0.86 20.37
N ASN A 47 -3.83 -1.22 19.13
CA ASN A 47 -3.89 -2.61 18.67
C ASN A 47 -2.73 -2.97 17.74
N PHE A 48 -1.59 -2.29 17.88
CA PHE A 48 -0.46 -2.37 16.94
C PHE A 48 0.18 -3.77 16.83
N ALA A 49 -0.07 -4.64 17.82
CA ALA A 49 0.36 -6.03 17.80
C ALA A 49 -0.16 -6.81 16.59
N GLU A 50 -1.32 -6.42 16.06
CA GLU A 50 -1.90 -6.98 14.84
C GLU A 50 -1.53 -6.04 13.69
N GLN A 51 -0.68 -6.46 12.76
CA GLN A 51 -0.40 -5.69 11.54
C GLN A 51 -1.35 -6.10 10.42
N ALA A 52 -1.65 -5.17 9.52
CA ALA A 52 -2.28 -5.54 8.26
C ALA A 52 -1.34 -6.46 7.48
N ASP A 53 -1.91 -7.49 6.86
CA ASP A 53 -1.15 -8.41 6.02
C ASP A 53 -0.37 -7.62 4.96
N THR A 54 0.91 -7.97 4.77
CA THR A 54 1.78 -7.37 3.74
C THR A 54 2.03 -5.86 3.94
N THR A 55 2.32 -5.48 5.18
CA THR A 55 2.83 -4.15 5.53
C THR A 55 4.34 -4.10 5.34
N TYR A 56 4.84 -3.03 4.73
CA TYR A 56 6.28 -2.73 4.61
C TYR A 56 6.58 -1.37 5.21
N VAL A 57 7.74 -1.23 5.84
CA VAL A 57 8.20 0.03 6.42
C VAL A 57 9.68 0.24 6.12
N GLY A 58 10.07 1.50 5.96
CA GLY A 58 11.48 1.85 5.77
C GLY A 58 11.74 3.35 5.88
N GLU A 59 13.01 3.68 5.80
CA GLU A 59 13.53 5.04 5.83
C GLU A 59 13.76 5.53 4.39
N VAL A 60 13.62 6.84 4.19
CA VAL A 60 13.94 7.50 2.92
C VAL A 60 15.36 8.04 3.03
N GLU A 61 16.27 7.51 2.24
CA GLU A 61 17.70 7.79 2.31
C GLU A 61 17.98 9.28 2.16
N GLY A 62 18.80 9.83 3.05
CA GLY A 62 19.19 11.25 2.99
C GLY A 62 18.12 12.24 3.44
N SER A 63 17.03 11.77 4.07
CA SER A 63 15.98 12.63 4.63
C SER A 63 15.53 12.16 6.03
N TYR A 64 14.74 12.97 6.72
CA TYR A 64 14.02 12.55 7.93
C TYR A 64 12.72 11.78 7.63
N ALA A 65 12.43 11.53 6.35
CA ALA A 65 11.21 10.89 5.93
C ALA A 65 11.24 9.37 6.14
N TYR A 66 10.06 8.86 6.49
CA TYR A 66 9.75 7.45 6.60
C TYR A 66 8.60 7.15 5.66
N ILE A 67 8.59 5.94 5.13
CA ILE A 67 7.59 5.47 4.19
C ILE A 67 7.07 4.09 4.60
N ALA A 68 5.77 3.91 4.49
CA ALA A 68 5.11 2.64 4.73
C ALA A 68 4.16 2.29 3.59
N PHE A 69 4.09 1.01 3.25
CA PHE A 69 3.19 0.46 2.24
C PHE A 69 2.31 -0.61 2.88
N VAL A 70 1.04 -0.62 2.54
CA VAL A 70 0.14 -1.75 2.83
C VAL A 70 -0.46 -2.18 1.50
N ILE A 71 -0.12 -3.41 1.09
CA ILE A 71 -0.49 -3.94 -0.22
C ILE A 71 -1.47 -5.07 -0.01
N GLN A 72 -2.64 -4.99 -0.66
CA GLN A 72 -3.60 -6.09 -0.70
C GLN A 72 -4.04 -6.30 -2.14
N GLU A 73 -3.90 -7.53 -2.63
CA GLU A 73 -4.12 -7.88 -4.04
C GLU A 73 -3.30 -6.97 -4.95
N ASN A 74 -3.97 -6.16 -5.79
CA ASN A 74 -3.34 -5.23 -6.73
C ASN A 74 -3.47 -3.77 -6.29
N TYR A 75 -3.84 -3.52 -5.03
CA TYR A 75 -4.07 -2.19 -4.48
C TYR A 75 -3.06 -1.88 -3.39
N VAL A 76 -2.70 -0.60 -3.29
CA VAL A 76 -1.75 -0.13 -2.29
C VAL A 76 -2.24 1.15 -1.62
N VAL A 77 -2.02 1.22 -0.31
CA VAL A 77 -2.07 2.44 0.48
C VAL A 77 -0.66 2.73 0.99
N ILE A 78 -0.21 3.96 0.80
CA ILE A 78 1.12 4.42 1.19
C ILE A 78 0.94 5.54 2.20
N TYR A 79 1.75 5.53 3.25
CA TYR A 79 1.89 6.66 4.15
C TYR A 79 3.34 7.16 4.12
N VAL A 80 3.52 8.46 3.90
CA VAL A 80 4.83 9.12 3.95
C VAL A 80 4.79 10.22 4.99
N CYS A 81 5.81 10.28 5.85
CA CYS A 81 5.93 11.36 6.84
C CYS A 81 7.38 11.71 7.14
N ASP A 82 7.65 12.99 7.39
CA ASP A 82 8.97 13.51 7.81
C ASP A 82 8.98 14.01 9.27
N SER A 83 7.84 13.88 9.97
CA SER A 83 7.61 14.44 11.32
C SER A 83 7.73 15.97 11.44
N VAL A 84 7.81 16.69 10.32
CA VAL A 84 7.97 18.15 10.24
C VAL A 84 6.82 18.79 9.46
N GLY A 85 6.65 18.44 8.18
CA GLY A 85 5.70 19.06 7.27
C GLY A 85 4.99 18.10 6.31
N VAL A 86 5.51 16.89 6.13
CA VAL A 86 4.93 15.83 5.29
C VAL A 86 4.17 14.83 6.16
N SER A 87 2.90 14.59 5.80
CA SER A 87 2.06 13.54 6.39
C SER A 87 0.98 13.17 5.37
N GLU A 88 1.35 12.40 4.36
CA GLU A 88 0.52 12.14 3.19
C GLU A 88 0.06 10.69 3.13
N TRP A 89 -1.24 10.50 2.88
CA TRP A 89 -1.83 9.20 2.56
C TRP A 89 -2.09 9.12 1.06
N ILE A 90 -1.46 8.16 0.39
CA ILE A 90 -1.51 8.02 -1.06
C ILE A 90 -2.13 6.66 -1.38
N ARG A 91 -2.96 6.63 -2.42
CA ARG A 91 -3.64 5.43 -2.91
C ARG A 91 -3.18 5.13 -4.31
N GLY A 92 -3.06 3.86 -4.66
CA GLY A 92 -2.80 3.46 -6.03
C GLY A 92 -2.92 1.98 -6.27
N GLU A 93 -2.33 1.53 -7.36
CA GLU A 93 -2.39 0.14 -7.82
C GLU A 93 -0.98 -0.40 -8.01
N VAL A 94 -0.85 -1.72 -7.83
CA VAL A 94 0.34 -2.49 -8.15
C VAL A 94 0.09 -3.14 -9.52
N VAL A 95 0.86 -2.73 -10.53
CA VAL A 95 0.73 -3.26 -11.90
C VAL A 95 2.06 -3.88 -12.28
N ASP A 96 2.06 -5.20 -12.50
CA ASP A 96 3.27 -5.98 -12.82
C ASP A 96 4.41 -5.77 -11.80
N GLY A 97 4.06 -5.63 -10.52
CA GLY A 97 5.00 -5.37 -9.42
C GLY A 97 5.47 -3.92 -9.30
N ALA A 98 5.06 -3.03 -10.21
CA ALA A 98 5.39 -1.61 -10.17
C ALA A 98 4.28 -0.77 -9.51
N ILE A 99 4.69 0.27 -8.81
CA ILE A 99 3.81 1.28 -8.19
C ILE A 99 4.27 2.65 -8.70
N ASN A 100 3.39 3.40 -9.33
CA ASN A 100 3.64 4.76 -9.78
C ASN A 100 2.47 5.65 -9.38
N VAL A 101 2.65 6.45 -8.34
CA VAL A 101 1.57 7.24 -7.73
C VAL A 101 2.04 8.63 -7.35
N ALA A 102 1.09 9.55 -7.21
CA ALA A 102 1.34 10.88 -6.68
C ALA A 102 0.17 11.32 -5.79
N THR A 103 0.44 12.21 -4.84
CA THR A 103 -0.62 12.97 -4.17
C THR A 103 -1.40 13.81 -5.18
N GLU A 104 -2.65 14.15 -4.88
CA GLU A 104 -3.49 14.98 -5.77
C GLU A 104 -2.83 16.34 -6.11
N SER A 105 -2.09 16.92 -5.17
CA SER A 105 -1.32 18.15 -5.35
C SER A 105 -0.07 17.99 -6.22
N GLY A 106 0.38 16.75 -6.45
CA GLY A 106 1.65 16.44 -7.12
C GLY A 106 2.91 16.67 -6.28
N ASN A 107 2.77 17.08 -5.00
CA ASN A 107 3.91 17.42 -4.15
C ASN A 107 4.68 16.20 -3.62
N VAL A 108 4.04 15.04 -3.53
CA VAL A 108 4.71 13.77 -3.29
C VAL A 108 4.49 12.85 -4.48
N VAL A 109 5.58 12.33 -5.04
CA VAL A 109 5.58 11.41 -6.19
C VAL A 109 6.41 10.18 -5.84
N ILE A 110 5.87 8.99 -6.08
CA ILE A 110 6.50 7.72 -5.74
C ILE A 110 6.55 6.83 -6.98
N ALA A 111 7.75 6.32 -7.26
CA ALA A 111 7.99 5.25 -8.23
C ALA A 111 8.69 4.10 -7.50
N ALA A 112 8.04 2.94 -7.42
CA ALA A 112 8.51 1.82 -6.62
C ALA A 112 8.31 0.47 -7.33
N THR A 113 9.07 -0.53 -6.89
CA THR A 113 8.93 -1.93 -7.30
C THR A 113 8.81 -2.82 -6.07
N VAL A 114 7.89 -3.78 -6.13
CA VAL A 114 7.67 -4.82 -5.11
C VAL A 114 8.34 -6.10 -5.61
N SER A 115 9.34 -6.59 -4.89
CA SER A 115 10.07 -7.81 -5.25
C SER A 115 10.68 -8.45 -4.01
N ASP A 116 10.60 -9.78 -3.91
CA ASP A 116 11.28 -10.57 -2.87
C ASP A 116 11.01 -10.11 -1.42
N GLY A 117 9.79 -9.67 -1.12
CA GLY A 117 9.43 -9.17 0.22
C GLY A 117 10.02 -7.81 0.56
N VAL A 118 10.42 -7.04 -0.45
CA VAL A 118 10.97 -5.69 -0.34
C VAL A 118 10.18 -4.77 -1.27
N VAL A 119 9.92 -3.54 -0.82
CA VAL A 119 9.51 -2.44 -1.70
C VAL A 119 10.66 -1.44 -1.75
N SER A 120 11.17 -1.16 -2.94
CA SER A 120 12.27 -0.22 -3.16
C SER A 120 11.94 0.72 -4.32
N GLY A 121 12.54 1.91 -4.32
CA GLY A 121 12.31 2.89 -5.36
C GLY A 121 12.73 4.29 -4.96
N THR A 122 12.05 5.28 -5.55
CA THR A 122 12.30 6.69 -5.29
C THR A 122 11.03 7.42 -4.85
N VAL A 123 11.19 8.36 -3.93
CA VAL A 123 10.15 9.31 -3.52
C VAL A 123 10.65 10.74 -3.73
N SER A 124 9.86 11.57 -4.38
CA SER A 124 10.07 13.02 -4.43
C SER A 124 9.20 13.67 -3.36
N LEU A 125 9.81 14.44 -2.48
CA LEU A 125 9.14 15.18 -1.41
C LEU A 125 8.92 16.65 -1.85
N PRO A 126 8.10 17.45 -1.15
CA PRO A 126 7.98 18.87 -1.46
C PRO A 126 9.25 19.66 -1.15
N THR A 127 9.93 19.30 -0.05
CA THR A 127 11.16 19.94 0.42
C THR A 127 12.10 18.90 1.05
N ASP A 128 13.39 19.13 0.94
CA ASP A 128 14.41 18.41 1.71
C ASP A 128 14.45 18.89 3.17
N ASP A 129 15.19 18.17 4.01
CA ASP A 129 15.34 18.45 5.44
C ASP A 129 15.88 19.85 5.75
N ASP A 130 16.62 20.45 4.82
CA ASP A 130 17.17 21.80 4.92
C ASP A 130 16.21 22.90 4.40
N GLY A 131 15.02 22.50 3.95
CA GLY A 131 14.00 23.38 3.39
C GLY A 131 14.21 23.75 1.93
N THR A 132 15.21 23.19 1.24
CA THR A 132 15.39 23.37 -0.21
C THR A 132 14.37 22.53 -1.00
N PRO A 133 14.09 22.86 -2.27
CA PRO A 133 13.22 22.04 -3.12
C PRO A 133 13.76 20.61 -3.21
N ALA A 134 12.93 19.62 -2.89
CA ALA A 134 13.43 18.25 -2.77
C ALA A 134 13.85 17.67 -4.12
N VAL A 135 14.92 16.88 -4.07
CA VAL A 135 15.24 15.92 -5.13
C VAL A 135 14.52 14.59 -4.87
N ALA A 136 14.51 13.70 -5.87
CA ALA A 136 14.05 12.33 -5.65
C ALA A 136 15.05 11.60 -4.74
N HIS A 137 14.55 11.02 -3.65
CA HIS A 137 15.32 10.23 -2.70
C HIS A 137 15.05 8.75 -2.88
N ASN A 138 16.08 7.93 -2.72
CA ASN A 138 15.91 6.49 -2.71
C ASN A 138 15.27 6.05 -1.39
N PHE A 139 14.56 4.93 -1.43
CA PHE A 139 14.14 4.23 -0.23
C PHE A 139 14.19 2.72 -0.45
N THR A 140 14.36 2.00 0.65
CA THR A 140 14.17 0.56 0.72
C THR A 140 13.35 0.25 1.96
N THR A 141 12.34 -0.61 1.82
CA THR A 141 11.48 -1.05 2.92
C THR A 141 11.58 -2.55 3.12
N ALA A 142 11.38 -2.99 4.36
CA ALA A 142 11.27 -4.40 4.70
C ALA A 142 9.85 -4.72 5.18
N VAL A 143 9.49 -6.01 5.14
CA VAL A 143 8.25 -6.49 5.74
C VAL A 143 8.21 -6.09 7.22
N ALA A 144 7.08 -5.54 7.65
CA ALA A 144 6.83 -5.18 9.03
C ALA A 144 6.82 -6.43 9.92
N VAL A 145 7.40 -6.33 11.11
CA VAL A 145 7.40 -7.39 12.12
C VAL A 145 6.23 -7.10 13.07
N PRO A 146 5.20 -7.98 13.13
CA PRO A 146 4.02 -7.74 13.96
C PRO A 146 4.37 -7.41 15.41
N GLY A 147 3.83 -6.28 15.90
CA GLY A 147 4.07 -5.78 17.25
C GLY A 147 5.39 -5.03 17.47
N GLU A 148 6.31 -5.01 16.50
CA GLU A 148 7.60 -4.33 16.60
C GLU A 148 7.71 -3.18 15.60
N THR A 149 7.40 -3.43 14.33
CA THR A 149 7.46 -2.43 13.25
C THR A 149 6.17 -2.46 12.43
N GLY A 150 5.90 -1.39 11.68
CA GLY A 150 4.67 -1.32 10.88
C GLY A 150 4.02 0.06 10.81
N LEU A 151 2.79 0.07 10.32
CA LEU A 151 1.99 1.28 10.12
C LEU A 151 0.78 1.24 11.05
N ALA A 152 0.59 2.33 11.78
CA ALA A 152 -0.58 2.56 12.61
C ALA A 152 -1.37 3.76 12.10
N ARG A 153 -2.68 3.78 12.38
CA ARG A 153 -3.56 4.91 12.07
C ARG A 153 -4.45 5.30 13.24
N ALA A 154 -5.04 6.49 13.13
CA ALA A 154 -6.17 6.91 13.94
C ALA A 154 -7.05 7.83 13.11
N GLU A 155 -8.36 7.77 13.36
CA GLU A 155 -9.34 8.67 12.77
C GLU A 155 -9.74 9.72 13.81
N TYR A 156 -9.76 10.98 13.39
CA TYR A 156 -10.23 12.09 14.22
C TYR A 156 -10.90 13.14 13.33
N GLU A 157 -12.17 13.48 13.63
CA GLU A 157 -12.93 14.54 12.93
C GLU A 157 -12.78 14.48 11.39
N ALA A 158 -13.03 13.30 10.81
CA ALA A 158 -12.91 12.99 9.38
C ALA A 158 -11.49 13.03 8.78
N THR A 159 -10.46 13.19 9.60
CA THR A 159 -9.05 13.12 9.19
C THR A 159 -8.41 11.81 9.64
N ILE A 160 -7.59 11.22 8.79
CA ILE A 160 -6.79 10.04 9.12
C ILE A 160 -5.36 10.48 9.43
N SER A 161 -4.90 10.21 10.65
CA SER A 161 -3.49 10.37 11.04
C SER A 161 -2.77 9.03 10.93
N GLY A 162 -1.49 9.06 10.55
CA GLY A 162 -0.63 7.89 10.44
C GLY A 162 0.59 7.97 11.34
N TRP A 163 1.08 6.80 11.75
CA TRP A 163 2.35 6.65 12.44
C TRP A 163 3.10 5.43 11.92
N ILE A 164 4.37 5.62 11.60
CA ILE A 164 5.29 4.54 11.24
C ILE A 164 6.07 4.18 12.50
N VAL A 165 6.00 2.91 12.89
CA VAL A 165 6.74 2.36 14.02
C VAL A 165 7.92 1.58 13.48
N THR A 166 9.09 1.91 14.00
CA THR A 166 10.37 1.27 13.69
C THR A 166 11.11 0.94 14.98
N GLU A 167 12.22 0.20 14.90
CA GLU A 167 13.12 0.01 16.04
C GLU A 167 13.66 1.33 16.62
N ASN A 168 13.75 2.37 15.79
CA ASN A 168 14.18 3.73 16.15
C ASN A 168 13.05 4.59 16.74
N GLY A 169 11.89 3.98 16.99
CA GLY A 169 10.72 4.57 17.61
C GLY A 169 9.62 4.94 16.61
N ILE A 170 8.71 5.80 17.06
CA ILE A 170 7.48 6.17 16.35
C ILE A 170 7.67 7.52 15.64
N ARG A 171 7.32 7.56 14.35
CA ARG A 171 7.34 8.74 13.47
C ARG A 171 5.96 8.96 12.87
N GLY A 172 5.61 10.19 12.50
CA GLY A 172 4.27 10.52 12.00
C GLY A 172 3.80 11.89 12.43
N PHE A 173 2.55 12.19 12.12
CA PHE A 173 1.98 13.49 12.45
C PHE A 173 1.92 13.71 13.96
N ARG A 174 2.81 14.55 14.47
CA ARG A 174 2.66 15.18 15.78
C ARG A 174 1.96 16.50 15.52
N LYS A 175 0.67 16.59 15.83
CA LYS A 175 0.03 17.90 15.94
C LYS A 175 0.89 18.71 16.92
N ARG A 176 1.61 19.74 16.44
CA ARG A 176 2.33 20.66 17.33
C ARG A 176 1.32 21.09 18.36
N ARG A 177 1.63 20.90 19.63
CA ARG A 177 0.85 21.41 20.76
C ARG A 177 0.98 22.93 20.76
N ALA A 178 0.32 23.59 19.82
CA ALA A 178 0.36 25.05 19.68
C ALA A 178 -0.57 25.75 20.70
N ASP A 179 -1.38 25.01 21.46
CA ASP A 179 -2.44 25.60 22.31
C ASP A 179 -2.15 25.51 23.83
N ARG A 180 -0.91 25.28 24.27
CA ARG A 180 -0.56 25.27 25.71
C ARG A 180 0.50 26.30 26.07
N GLU A 181 0.37 27.52 25.56
CA GLU A 181 1.13 28.70 26.01
C GLU A 181 0.24 29.97 26.17
N HIS A 182 -1.07 29.81 26.41
CA HIS A 182 -1.97 30.95 26.74
C HIS A 182 -2.78 30.74 28.03
N GLN A 183 -2.23 30.02 29.00
CA GLN A 183 -2.76 29.97 30.36
C GLN A 183 -1.62 29.92 31.37
N GLU A 184 -0.87 31.02 31.53
CA GLU A 184 -0.32 31.46 32.83
C GLU A 184 -0.31 33.00 32.87
#